data_AF-A0A0M8YKR7-F1
#
_entry.id   AF-A0A0M8YKR7-F1
#
_cell.length_a   1.000
_cell.length_b   1.000
_cell.length_c   1.000
_cell.angle_alpha   90.00
_cell.angle_beta   90.00
_cell.angle_gamma   90.00
#
_symmetry.space_group_name_H-M   'P 1'
#
loop_
_entity.id
_entity.type
_entity.pdbx_description
1 polymer ?
#
loop_
_entity_poly.entity_id
_entity_poly.type
_entity_poly.pdbx_seq_one_letter_code
_entity_poly.pdbx_strand_id
1 'polypeptide(L)'
;MDNIERVIRVGEAVGAAMNHQAARAIRIMEEVIAFNSTSGMYSVCLLLAEMGRQNLVLLGDLTPGQVWAMKEPQPHGPCHQAHVFSARLITARANNDDEQCKALFDGLVSAEPKEFTAGVMSLLSDVGALNRRAFERHRSA
;
A
#
# COMPACT_ATOMS: atom_id res chain seq x y z
N MET A 1 15.31 -13.26 0.00
CA MET A 1 15.68 -11.83 0.07
C MET A 1 15.96 -11.48 1.52
N ASP A 2 17.05 -10.79 1.83
CA ASP A 2 17.27 -10.29 3.20
C ASP A 2 16.40 -9.05 3.50
N ASN A 3 16.36 -8.61 4.76
CA ASN A 3 15.48 -7.53 5.16
C ASN A 3 15.86 -6.16 4.56
N ILE A 4 17.15 -5.87 4.42
CA ILE A 4 17.64 -4.59 3.88
C ILE A 4 17.35 -4.52 2.39
N GLU A 5 17.69 -5.59 1.67
CA GLU A 5 17.42 -5.71 0.24
C GLU A 5 15.93 -5.52 -0.05
N ARG A 6 15.06 -6.14 0.76
CA ARG A 6 13.61 -5.99 0.63
C ARG A 6 13.12 -4.56 0.82
N VAL A 7 13.60 -3.86 1.84
CA VAL A 7 13.22 -2.47 2.08
C VAL A 7 13.64 -1.59 0.89
N ILE A 8 14.86 -1.79 0.38
CA ILE A 8 15.37 -1.06 -0.78
C ILE A 8 14.48 -1.30 -2.00
N ARG A 9 14.17 -2.57 -2.31
CA ARG A 9 13.32 -2.93 -3.47
C ARG A 9 11.91 -2.37 -3.36
N VAL A 10 11.30 -2.39 -2.18
CA VAL A 10 9.99 -1.77 -1.95
C VAL A 10 10.06 -0.26 -2.16
N GLY A 11 11.10 0.41 -1.65
CA GLY A 11 11.33 1.84 -1.88
C GLY A 11 11.50 2.18 -3.37
N GLU A 12 12.27 1.39 -4.11
CA GLU A 12 12.44 1.54 -5.56
C GLU A 12 11.13 1.35 -6.33
N ALA A 13 10.31 0.36 -5.93
CA ALA A 13 9.00 0.13 -6.53
C ALA A 13 8.06 1.32 -6.31
N VAL A 14 8.03 1.88 -5.10
CA VAL A 14 7.25 3.09 -4.78
C VAL A 14 7.74 4.28 -5.60
N GLY A 15 9.06 4.49 -5.67
CA GLY A 15 9.65 5.55 -6.49
C GLY A 15 9.30 5.41 -7.98
N ALA A 16 9.30 4.19 -8.52
CA ALA A 16 8.87 3.91 -9.89
C ALA A 16 7.36 4.20 -10.08
N ALA A 17 6.51 3.80 -9.12
CA ALA A 17 5.07 4.06 -9.16
C ALA A 17 4.75 5.56 -9.14
N MET A 18 5.43 6.33 -8.27
CA MET A 18 5.28 7.79 -8.21
C MET A 18 5.61 8.48 -9.54
N ASN A 19 6.62 7.99 -10.25
CA ASN A 19 7.10 8.54 -11.52
C ASN A 19 6.39 7.95 -12.76
N HIS A 20 5.23 7.31 -12.59
CA HIS A 20 4.48 6.68 -13.69
C HIS A 20 5.25 5.59 -14.46
N GLN A 21 6.30 5.02 -13.86
CA GLN A 21 7.08 3.93 -14.45
C GLN A 21 6.42 2.57 -14.11
N ALA A 22 5.18 2.39 -14.54
CA ALA A 22 4.34 1.25 -14.15
C ALA A 22 5.00 -0.11 -14.42
N ALA A 23 5.57 -0.32 -15.61
CA ALA A 23 6.24 -1.56 -15.95
C ALA A 23 7.45 -1.88 -15.04
N ARG A 24 8.20 -0.84 -14.64
CA ARG A 24 9.33 -0.99 -13.71
C ARG A 24 8.85 -1.33 -12.31
N ALA A 25 7.81 -0.63 -11.83
CA ALA A 25 7.20 -0.86 -10.53
C ALA A 25 6.66 -2.30 -10.41
N ILE A 26 5.94 -2.77 -11.44
CA ILE A 26 5.39 -4.13 -11.52
C ILE A 26 6.54 -5.16 -11.45
N ARG A 27 7.55 -5.03 -12.31
CA ARG A 27 8.67 -5.98 -12.32
C ARG A 27 9.38 -6.10 -10.97
N ILE A 28 9.65 -4.98 -10.31
CA ILE A 28 10.30 -4.98 -8.99
C ILE A 28 9.40 -5.68 -7.95
N MET A 29 8.09 -5.41 -7.97
CA MET A 29 7.18 -6.06 -7.03
C MET A 29 6.96 -7.54 -7.31
N GLU A 30 6.98 -7.96 -8.57
CA GLU A 30 6.97 -9.38 -8.92
C GLU A 30 8.19 -10.12 -8.35
N GLU A 31 9.39 -9.51 -8.42
CA GLU A 31 10.59 -10.03 -7.76
C GLU A 31 10.40 -10.11 -6.24
N VAL A 32 9.87 -9.05 -5.62
CA VAL A 32 9.59 -9.04 -4.17
C VAL A 32 8.61 -10.16 -3.81
N ILE A 33 7.51 -10.32 -4.54
CA ILE A 33 6.50 -11.36 -4.31
C ILE A 33 7.12 -12.76 -4.47
N ALA A 34 7.90 -12.99 -5.53
CA ALA A 34 8.46 -14.31 -5.83
C ALA A 34 9.51 -14.77 -4.81
N PHE A 35 10.25 -13.86 -4.19
CA PHE A 35 11.38 -14.17 -3.31
C PHE A 35 11.11 -13.99 -1.81
N ASN A 36 9.85 -13.77 -1.42
CA ASN A 36 9.45 -13.60 -0.02
C ASN A 36 8.52 -14.72 0.47
N SER A 37 8.67 -15.06 1.75
CA SER A 37 7.69 -15.87 2.47
C SER A 37 6.41 -15.08 2.73
N THR A 38 5.34 -15.75 3.14
CA THR A 38 4.10 -15.10 3.61
C THR A 38 4.37 -14.08 4.72
N SER A 39 5.20 -14.42 5.71
CA SER A 39 5.60 -13.48 6.77
C SER A 39 6.37 -12.29 6.22
N GLY A 40 7.22 -12.50 5.22
CA GLY A 40 7.92 -11.42 4.54
C GLY A 40 6.98 -10.50 3.78
N MET A 41 5.98 -11.06 3.11
CA MET A 41 4.94 -10.28 2.41
C MET A 41 4.05 -9.50 3.38
N TYR A 42 3.79 -10.02 4.58
CA TYR A 42 3.10 -9.25 5.62
C TYR A 42 3.90 -7.99 5.99
N SER A 43 5.22 -8.13 6.22
CA SER A 43 6.09 -6.98 6.49
C SER A 43 6.14 -5.99 5.32
N VAL A 44 6.12 -6.46 4.07
CA VAL A 44 6.05 -5.59 2.88
C VAL A 44 4.74 -4.79 2.85
N CYS A 45 3.61 -5.46 3.10
CA CYS A 45 2.30 -4.80 3.12
C CYS A 45 2.22 -3.75 4.23
N LEU A 46 2.73 -4.06 5.43
CA LEU A 46 2.80 -3.10 6.52
C LEU A 46 3.72 -1.93 6.21
N LEU A 47 4.88 -2.17 5.58
CA LEU A 47 5.79 -1.10 5.15
C LEU A 47 5.12 -0.16 4.16
N LEU A 48 4.44 -0.70 3.15
CA LEU A 48 3.68 0.11 2.18
C LEU A 48 2.55 0.89 2.87
N ALA A 49 1.78 0.25 3.75
CA ALA A 49 0.71 0.90 4.49
C ALA A 49 1.23 1.99 5.43
N GLU A 50 2.40 1.81 6.04
CA GLU A 50 3.10 2.80 6.85
C GLU A 50 3.50 4.03 6.02
N MET A 51 4.02 3.81 4.81
CA MET A 51 4.28 4.92 3.87
C MET A 51 2.97 5.64 3.49
N GLY A 52 1.89 4.89 3.27
CA GLY A 52 0.54 5.46 3.07
C GLY A 52 0.10 6.34 4.24
N ARG A 53 0.23 5.86 5.48
CA ARG A 53 -0.06 6.60 6.70
C ARG A 53 0.72 7.91 6.79
N GLN A 54 2.02 7.86 6.56
CA GLN A 54 2.87 9.06 6.60
C GLN A 54 2.38 10.12 5.60
N ASN A 55 1.99 9.71 4.39
CA ASN A 55 1.45 10.63 3.39
C ASN A 55 0.08 11.21 3.78
N LEU A 56 -0.79 10.43 4.45
CA LEU A 56 -2.07 10.94 4.94
C LEU A 56 -1.86 12.07 5.95
N VAL A 57 -0.91 11.90 6.88
CA VAL A 57 -0.54 12.94 7.86
C VAL A 57 -0.06 14.22 7.18
N LEU A 58 0.63 14.12 6.04
CA LEU A 58 1.05 15.32 5.28
C LEU A 58 -0.13 15.97 4.51
N LEU A 59 -1.18 15.21 4.23
CA LEU A 59 -2.35 15.64 3.48
C LEU A 59 -3.50 16.15 4.36
N GLY A 60 -3.43 16.03 5.68
CA GLY A 60 -4.48 16.52 6.56
C GLY A 60 -4.10 16.47 8.03
N ASP A 61 -4.89 17.17 8.83
CA ASP A 61 -4.79 17.17 10.29
C ASP A 61 -5.99 16.45 10.88
N LEU A 62 -5.74 15.56 11.84
CA LEU A 62 -6.81 14.97 12.65
C LEU A 62 -7.07 15.86 13.87
N THR A 63 -8.33 16.17 14.14
CA THR A 63 -8.72 16.71 15.45
C THR A 63 -8.87 15.58 16.46
N PRO A 64 -8.82 15.86 17.78
CA PRO A 64 -9.05 14.84 18.80
C PRO A 64 -10.36 14.06 18.57
N GLY A 65 -10.29 12.73 18.63
CA GLY A 65 -11.43 11.84 18.41
C GLY A 65 -11.74 11.52 16.94
N GLN A 66 -11.01 12.09 15.97
CA GLN A 66 -11.13 11.71 14.56
C GLN A 66 -10.24 10.53 14.20
N VAL A 67 -10.66 9.80 13.17
CA VAL A 67 -9.92 8.69 12.57
C VAL A 67 -9.66 9.00 11.10
N TRP A 68 -8.57 8.45 10.58
CA TRP A 68 -8.32 8.48 9.15
C TRP A 68 -9.38 7.63 8.43
N ALA A 69 -9.81 8.11 7.27
CA ALA A 69 -10.66 7.36 6.36
C ALA A 69 -10.26 7.67 4.91
N MET A 70 -9.97 6.63 4.15
CA MET A 70 -9.85 6.75 2.69
C MET A 70 -11.22 6.55 2.07
N LYS A 71 -11.56 7.37 1.07
CA LYS A 71 -12.77 7.16 0.28
C LYS A 71 -12.70 5.80 -0.40
N GLU A 72 -13.72 4.97 -0.21
CA GLU A 72 -13.79 3.67 -0.88
C GLU A 72 -13.79 3.88 -2.41
N PRO A 73 -13.08 3.00 -3.17
CA PRO A 73 -13.11 3.05 -4.62
C PRO A 73 -14.56 2.85 -5.10
N GLN A 74 -14.92 3.48 -6.23
CA GLN A 74 -16.25 3.32 -6.81
C GLN A 74 -16.58 1.83 -7.01
N PRO A 75 -17.78 1.37 -6.64
CA PRO A 75 -18.19 -0.01 -6.87
C PRO A 75 -18.21 -0.28 -8.38
N HIS A 76 -17.77 -1.48 -8.78
CA HIS A 76 -17.85 -2.02 -10.16
C HIS A 76 -16.67 -1.78 -11.14
N GLY A 77 -15.41 -1.92 -10.70
CA GLY A 77 -14.24 -2.03 -11.59
C GLY A 77 -13.53 -3.39 -11.49
N PRO A 78 -12.75 -3.80 -12.51
CA PRO A 78 -12.02 -5.08 -12.51
C PRO A 78 -11.03 -5.24 -11.36
N CYS A 79 -10.57 -4.13 -10.77
CA CYS A 79 -9.66 -4.12 -9.62
C CYS A 79 -10.33 -3.61 -8.32
N HIS A 80 -11.66 -3.54 -8.28
CA HIS A 80 -12.38 -2.91 -7.17
C HIS A 80 -12.02 -3.54 -5.80
N GLN A 81 -12.06 -4.87 -5.69
CA GLN A 81 -11.73 -5.55 -4.43
C GLN A 81 -10.27 -5.33 -3.99
N ALA A 82 -9.33 -5.27 -4.94
CA ALA A 82 -7.92 -5.03 -4.65
C ALA A 82 -7.67 -3.61 -4.14
N HIS A 83 -8.34 -2.60 -4.71
CA HIS A 83 -8.32 -1.23 -4.19
C HIS A 83 -9.05 -1.10 -2.85
N VAL A 84 -10.13 -1.86 -2.62
CA VAL A 84 -10.80 -1.90 -1.30
C VAL A 84 -9.85 -2.45 -0.24
N PHE A 85 -9.16 -3.56 -0.52
CA PHE A 85 -8.12 -4.10 0.35
C PHE A 85 -7.06 -3.04 0.67
N SER A 86 -6.48 -2.41 -0.35
CA SER A 86 -5.45 -1.38 -0.23
C SER A 86 -5.90 -0.22 0.66
N ALA A 87 -7.06 0.38 0.35
CA ALA A 87 -7.60 1.51 1.10
C ALA A 87 -7.88 1.15 2.57
N ARG A 88 -8.41 -0.05 2.82
CA ARG A 88 -8.67 -0.54 4.18
C ARG A 88 -7.40 -0.81 4.96
N LEU A 89 -6.37 -1.39 4.33
CA LEU A 89 -5.10 -1.66 4.99
C LEU A 89 -4.35 -0.38 5.35
N ILE A 90 -4.28 0.59 4.43
CA ILE A 90 -3.70 1.91 4.72
C ILE A 90 -4.47 2.59 5.85
N THR A 91 -5.80 2.54 5.83
CA THR A 91 -6.65 3.15 6.86
C THR A 91 -6.46 2.47 8.22
N ALA A 92 -6.47 1.14 8.29
CA ALA A 92 -6.22 0.39 9.51
C ALA A 92 -4.85 0.75 10.10
N ARG A 93 -3.81 0.77 9.25
CA ARG A 93 -2.46 1.16 9.66
C ARG A 93 -2.40 2.60 10.14
N ALA A 94 -3.11 3.51 9.49
CA ALA A 94 -3.15 4.92 9.87
C ALA A 94 -3.83 5.16 11.23
N ASN A 95 -4.72 4.27 11.63
CA ASN A 95 -5.41 4.29 12.92
C ASN A 95 -4.75 3.39 13.99
N ASN A 96 -3.56 2.82 13.72
CA ASN A 96 -2.84 1.88 14.59
C ASN A 96 -3.65 0.60 14.94
N ASP A 97 -4.50 0.14 14.02
CA ASP A 97 -5.29 -1.08 14.18
C ASP A 97 -4.54 -2.28 13.59
N ASP A 98 -3.58 -2.80 14.37
CA ASP A 98 -2.72 -3.91 13.95
C ASP A 98 -3.50 -5.24 13.83
N GLU A 99 -4.57 -5.43 14.60
CA GLU A 99 -5.46 -6.60 14.50
C GLU A 99 -6.18 -6.61 13.16
N GLN A 100 -6.75 -5.47 12.75
CA GLN A 100 -7.37 -5.33 11.44
C GLN A 100 -6.36 -5.45 10.30
N CYS A 101 -5.14 -4.91 10.46
CA CYS A 101 -4.07 -5.09 9.47
C CYS A 101 -3.77 -6.58 9.24
N LYS A 102 -3.66 -7.35 10.33
CA LYS A 102 -3.46 -8.80 10.26
C LYS A 102 -4.64 -9.51 9.60
N ALA A 103 -5.87 -9.21 10.01
CA ALA A 103 -7.08 -9.85 9.47
C ALA A 103 -7.23 -9.60 7.95
N LEU A 104 -6.97 -8.38 7.49
CA LEU A 104 -6.99 -8.03 6.06
C LEU A 104 -5.93 -8.81 5.28
N PHE A 105 -4.72 -8.92 5.83
CA PHE A 105 -3.65 -9.67 5.17
C PHE A 105 -3.94 -11.18 5.14
N ASP A 106 -4.42 -11.78 6.23
CA ASP A 106 -4.80 -13.19 6.27
C ASP A 106 -5.91 -13.50 5.25
N GLY A 107 -6.86 -12.57 5.07
CA GLY A 107 -7.87 -12.63 4.01
C GLY A 107 -7.26 -12.59 2.61
N LEU A 108 -6.29 -11.70 2.36
CA LEU A 108 -5.59 -11.61 1.08
C LEU A 108 -4.79 -12.89 0.76
N VAL A 109 -4.10 -13.47 1.75
CA VAL A 109 -3.31 -14.70 1.59
C VAL A 109 -4.19 -15.90 1.27
N SER A 110 -5.43 -15.90 1.75
CA SER A 110 -6.40 -16.97 1.50
C SER A 110 -7.11 -16.85 0.14
N ALA A 111 -6.88 -15.76 -0.59
CA ALA A 111 -7.46 -15.50 -1.91
C ALA A 111 -6.71 -16.27 -3.03
N GLU A 112 -7.25 -16.27 -4.25
CA GLU A 112 -6.51 -16.85 -5.38
C GLU A 112 -5.18 -16.10 -5.63
N PRO A 113 -4.12 -16.76 -6.14
CA PRO A 113 -2.82 -16.12 -6.35
C PRO A 113 -2.89 -14.82 -7.18
N LYS A 114 -3.78 -14.78 -8.18
CA LYS A 114 -4.02 -13.58 -9.01
C LYS A 114 -4.58 -12.42 -8.19
N GLU A 115 -5.44 -12.72 -7.20
CA GLU A 115 -6.07 -11.74 -6.32
C GLU A 115 -5.08 -11.23 -5.27
N PHE A 116 -4.23 -12.12 -4.75
CA PHE A 116 -3.11 -11.74 -3.90
C PHE A 116 -2.20 -10.72 -4.60
N THR A 117 -1.72 -11.05 -5.81
CA THR A 117 -0.89 -10.15 -6.61
C THR A 117 -1.63 -8.84 -6.91
N ALA A 118 -2.89 -8.90 -7.33
CA ALA A 118 -3.69 -7.70 -7.59
C ALA A 118 -3.82 -6.79 -6.35
N GLY A 119 -4.02 -7.37 -5.16
CA GLY A 119 -4.08 -6.64 -3.89
C GLY A 119 -2.78 -5.92 -3.55
N VAL A 120 -1.65 -6.63 -3.66
CA VAL A 120 -0.31 -6.05 -3.42
C VAL A 120 0.01 -4.94 -4.43
N MET A 121 -0.30 -5.14 -5.71
CA MET A 121 -0.08 -4.14 -6.75
C MET A 121 -0.97 -2.92 -6.58
N SER A 122 -2.23 -3.11 -6.14
CA SER A 122 -3.15 -2.01 -5.84
C SER A 122 -2.66 -1.20 -4.64
N LEU A 123 -2.15 -1.87 -3.60
CA LEU A 123 -1.52 -1.21 -2.46
C LEU A 123 -0.32 -0.34 -2.89
N LEU A 124 0.57 -0.88 -3.71
CA LEU A 124 1.68 -0.10 -4.26
C LEU A 124 1.19 1.12 -5.06
N SER A 125 0.22 0.92 -5.95
CA SER A 125 -0.35 1.97 -6.79
C SER A 125 -0.96 3.09 -5.96
N ASP A 126 -1.76 2.76 -4.96
CA ASP A 126 -2.44 3.74 -4.10
C ASP A 126 -1.44 4.50 -3.22
N VAL A 127 -0.42 3.82 -2.69
CA VAL A 127 0.68 4.46 -1.95
C VAL A 127 1.49 5.39 -2.87
N GLY A 128 1.78 4.99 -4.11
CA GLY A 128 2.44 5.85 -5.10
C GLY A 128 1.61 7.11 -5.42
N ALA A 129 0.30 6.96 -5.56
CA ALA A 129 -0.62 8.07 -5.78
C ALA A 129 -0.72 9.02 -4.56
N LEU A 130 -0.74 8.48 -3.34
CA LEU A 130 -0.71 9.28 -2.10
C LEU A 130 0.60 10.06 -1.97
N ASN A 131 1.75 9.41 -2.19
CA ASN A 131 3.05 10.08 -2.16
C ASN A 131 3.12 11.25 -3.14
N ARG A 132 2.64 11.06 -4.38
CA ARG A 132 2.62 12.14 -5.37
C ARG A 132 1.77 13.33 -4.91
N ARG A 133 0.56 13.06 -4.41
CA ARG A 133 -0.34 14.12 -3.90
C ARG A 133 0.27 14.87 -2.71
N ALA A 134 0.90 14.16 -1.78
CA ALA A 134 1.57 14.75 -0.63
C ALA A 134 2.72 15.67 -1.08
N PHE A 135 3.53 15.20 -2.05
CA PHE A 135 4.61 16.00 -2.62
C PHE A 135 4.11 17.25 -3.36
N GLU A 136 3.04 17.12 -4.16
CA GLU A 136 2.41 18.24 -4.86
C GLU A 136 1.87 19.31 -3.89
N ARG A 137 1.27 18.88 -2.77
CA ARG A 137 0.80 19.79 -1.71
C ARG A 137 1.96 20.53 -1.05
N HIS A 138 3.05 19.83 -0.71
CA HIS A 138 4.24 20.47 -0.11
C HIS A 138 4.94 21.45 -1.03
N ARG A 139 4.94 21.22 -2.36
CA ARG A 139 5.52 22.17 -3.33
C ARG A 139 4.67 23.44 -3.49
N SER A 140 3.40 23.39 -3.10
CA SER A 140 2.42 24.48 -3.31
C SER A 140 2.13 25.29 -2.05
N ALA A 141 2.67 24.89 -0.89
CA ALA A 141 2.60 25.58 0.39
C ALA A 141 3.87 26.43 0.61
#